data_AF-A0A9J6GY79-F1
#
_entry.id   AF-A0A9J6GY79-F1
#
_cell.length_a   1.000
_cell.length_b   1.000
_cell.length_c   1.000
_cell.angle_alpha   90.00
_cell.angle_beta   90.00
_cell.angle_gamma   90.00
#
_symmetry.space_group_name_H-M   'P 1'
#
loop_
_entity.id
_entity.type
_entity.pdbx_description
1 polymer ?
#
loop_
_entity_poly.entity_id
_entity_poly.type
_entity_poly.pdbx_seq_one_letter_code
_entity_poly.pdbx_strand_id
1 'polypeptide(L)'
;MSRVAGNTTSLIQDVDNNAAEHYNSVVAKFVGRKRLYYSLEDSYDIRCFAASLSFNSHGAYHDSIAAQVSGRKGRRYTSSFAKASARRQAERRKSRGKIKHLLPIVIKARKNDLNVLTRFTDCRTRSQMPFN
;
A
#
# COMPACT_ATOMS: atom_id res chain seq x y z
N MET A 1 -9.27 7.69 26.10
CA MET A 1 -9.85 7.50 24.76
C MET A 1 -9.20 6.29 24.10
N SER A 2 -9.96 5.35 23.55
CA SER A 2 -9.38 4.12 22.99
C SER A 2 -8.68 4.39 21.65
N ARG A 3 -7.52 3.75 21.44
CA ARG A 3 -6.75 3.86 20.17
C ARG A 3 -7.58 3.44 18.95
N VAL A 4 -8.55 2.55 19.16
CA VAL A 4 -9.48 2.07 18.13
C VAL A 4 -10.41 3.19 17.66
N ALA A 5 -10.97 3.98 18.60
CA ALA A 5 -11.86 5.09 18.26
C ALA A 5 -11.11 6.22 17.51
N GLY A 6 -9.85 6.49 17.86
CA GLY A 6 -9.02 7.48 17.18
C GLY A 6 -8.64 7.10 15.75
N ASN A 7 -8.62 5.80 15.43
CA ASN A 7 -8.23 5.28 14.13
C ASN A 7 -9.44 4.82 13.28
N THR A 8 -10.66 5.17 13.66
CA THR A 8 -11.87 4.70 12.96
C THR A 8 -11.95 5.24 11.52
N THR A 9 -11.33 6.39 11.24
CA THR A 9 -11.30 7.00 9.90
C THR A 9 -10.49 6.17 8.90
N SER A 10 -9.39 5.54 9.33
CA SER A 10 -8.62 4.61 8.49
C SER A 10 -9.28 3.23 8.37
N LEU A 11 -10.21 2.87 9.26
CA LEU A 11 -11.02 1.66 9.13
C LEU A 11 -12.17 1.83 8.12
N ILE A 12 -12.76 3.02 8.07
CA ILE A 12 -13.87 3.35 7.15
C ILE A 12 -13.36 3.68 5.74
N GLN A 13 -12.16 4.26 5.63
CA GLN A 13 -11.51 4.48 4.35
C GLN A 13 -10.76 3.21 3.92
N ASP A 14 -10.90 2.79 2.66
CA ASP A 14 -10.14 1.69 2.05
C ASP A 14 -8.66 2.11 1.83
N VAL A 15 -8.00 2.42 2.94
CA VAL A 15 -6.56 2.71 3.02
C VAL A 15 -5.95 1.42 3.53
N ASP A 16 -5.26 0.70 2.64
CA ASP A 16 -4.58 -0.56 2.94
C ASP A 16 -3.78 -0.42 4.24
N ASN A 17 -4.33 -0.94 5.34
CA ASN A 17 -3.75 -0.88 6.67
C ASN A 17 -2.51 -1.77 6.63
N ASN A 18 -1.35 -1.17 6.35
CA ASN A 18 -0.03 -1.81 6.26
C ASN A 18 0.14 -2.88 5.14
N ALA A 19 1.08 -2.63 4.21
CA ALA A 19 1.46 -3.59 3.18
C ALA A 19 1.89 -4.96 3.76
N ALA A 20 2.42 -4.97 4.99
CA ALA A 20 2.77 -6.20 5.70
C ALA A 20 1.54 -7.04 6.09
N GLU A 21 0.45 -6.42 6.53
CA GLU A 21 -0.80 -7.13 6.85
C GLU A 21 -1.43 -7.74 5.59
N HIS A 22 -1.39 -6.97 4.48
CA HIS A 22 -1.85 -7.47 3.19
C HIS A 22 -1.02 -8.69 2.74
N TYR A 23 0.31 -8.62 2.84
CA TYR A 23 1.19 -9.72 2.49
C TYR A 23 0.96 -10.95 3.39
N ASN A 24 0.82 -10.75 4.71
CA ASN A 24 0.53 -11.84 5.65
C ASN A 24 -0.75 -12.60 5.28
N SER A 25 -1.78 -11.89 4.83
CA SER A 25 -3.01 -12.53 4.35
C SER A 25 -2.80 -13.39 3.10
N VAL A 26 -1.86 -13.00 2.22
CA VAL A 26 -1.52 -13.77 1.01
C VAL A 26 -0.71 -15.00 1.37
N VAL A 27 0.31 -14.86 2.23
CA VAL A 27 1.09 -16.00 2.72
C VAL A 27 0.19 -17.03 3.39
N ALA A 28 -0.71 -16.59 4.27
CA ALA A 28 -1.69 -17.48 4.92
C ALA A 28 -2.57 -18.24 3.91
N LYS A 29 -2.97 -17.60 2.81
CA LYS A 29 -3.72 -18.25 1.73
C LYS A 29 -2.89 -19.33 1.03
N PHE A 30 -1.62 -19.08 0.71
CA PHE A 30 -0.76 -20.06 0.04
C PHE A 30 -0.37 -21.23 0.95
N VAL A 31 -0.07 -20.94 2.22
CA VAL A 31 0.25 -21.95 3.23
C VAL A 31 -0.98 -22.81 3.56
N GLY A 32 -2.16 -22.20 3.63
CA GLY A 32 -3.41 -22.87 4.03
C GLY A 32 -4.23 -23.55 2.92
N ARG A 33 -4.07 -23.19 1.62
CA ARG A 33 -5.00 -23.62 0.56
C ARG A 33 -4.94 -25.09 0.13
N LYS A 34 -3.81 -25.79 0.29
CA LYS A 34 -3.69 -27.19 -0.17
C LYS A 34 -3.01 -28.05 0.88
N ARG A 35 -3.79 -28.95 1.49
CA ARG A 35 -3.37 -29.83 2.60
C ARG A 35 -2.58 -31.06 2.16
N LEU A 36 -2.68 -31.44 0.88
CA LEU A 36 -2.14 -32.71 0.34
C LEU A 36 -0.62 -32.74 0.12
N TYR A 37 0.06 -31.59 0.23
CA TYR A 37 1.49 -31.44 -0.07
C TYR A 37 2.33 -31.02 1.15
N TYR A 38 1.80 -31.15 2.37
CA TYR A 38 2.53 -30.74 3.59
C TYR A 38 3.75 -31.63 3.90
N SER A 39 3.76 -32.86 3.39
CA SER A 39 4.75 -33.88 3.74
C SER A 39 5.97 -33.91 2.81
N LEU A 40 5.98 -33.09 1.75
CA LEU A 40 7.13 -32.98 0.85
C LEU A 40 8.16 -32.02 1.45
N GLU A 41 9.44 -32.41 1.33
CA GLU A 41 10.59 -31.57 1.63
C GLU A 41 10.49 -30.25 0.84
N ASP A 42 10.87 -29.13 1.47
CA ASP A 42 10.77 -27.76 0.93
C ASP A 42 9.36 -27.25 0.57
N SER A 43 8.29 -27.99 0.91
CA SER A 43 6.93 -27.60 0.55
C SER A 43 6.48 -26.27 1.15
N TYR A 44 7.01 -25.89 2.32
CA TYR A 44 6.74 -24.61 2.96
C TYR A 44 7.41 -23.46 2.20
N ASP A 45 8.68 -23.61 1.87
CA ASP A 45 9.47 -22.58 1.20
C ASP A 45 8.91 -22.28 -0.19
N ILE A 46 8.57 -23.32 -0.96
CA ILE A 46 7.92 -23.16 -2.28
C ILE A 46 6.60 -22.36 -2.16
N ARG A 47 5.82 -22.57 -1.08
CA ARG A 47 4.57 -21.83 -0.85
C ARG A 47 4.83 -20.37 -0.49
N CYS A 48 5.89 -20.08 0.28
CA CYS A 48 6.33 -18.71 0.58
C CYS A 48 6.84 -17.98 -0.67
N PHE A 49 7.63 -18.65 -1.51
CA PHE A 49 8.06 -18.11 -2.79
C PHE A 49 6.88 -17.85 -3.73
N ALA A 50 5.94 -18.79 -3.84
CA ALA A 50 4.73 -18.63 -4.64
C ALA A 50 3.86 -17.46 -4.15
N ALA A 51 3.73 -17.29 -2.82
CA ALA A 51 3.05 -16.15 -2.22
C ALA A 51 3.71 -14.82 -2.63
N SER A 52 5.04 -14.75 -2.51
CA SER A 52 5.84 -13.58 -2.91
C SER A 52 5.67 -13.23 -4.39
N LEU A 53 5.75 -14.23 -5.27
CA LEU A 53 5.55 -14.07 -6.71
C LEU A 53 4.13 -13.58 -7.03
N SER A 54 3.12 -14.17 -6.39
CA SER A 54 1.72 -13.80 -6.61
C SER A 54 1.41 -12.37 -6.17
N PHE A 55 1.97 -11.96 -5.03
CA PHE A 55 1.80 -10.62 -4.46
C PHE A 55 2.40 -9.56 -5.39
N ASN A 56 3.63 -9.77 -5.84
CA ASN A 56 4.31 -8.83 -6.74
C ASN A 56 3.69 -8.81 -8.14
N SER A 57 3.13 -9.93 -8.59
CA SER A 57 2.51 -10.05 -9.92
C SER A 57 1.07 -9.52 -9.99
N HIS A 58 0.44 -9.19 -8.84
CA HIS A 58 -0.89 -8.58 -8.63
C HIS A 58 -2.12 -9.27 -9.26
N GLY A 59 -1.97 -10.03 -10.35
CA GLY A 59 -3.05 -10.69 -11.08
C GLY A 59 -2.56 -11.57 -12.23
N ALA A 60 -1.35 -11.32 -12.75
CA ALA A 60 -0.77 -12.10 -13.84
C ALA A 60 -0.32 -13.52 -13.41
N TYR A 61 -0.07 -13.72 -12.12
CA TYR A 61 0.45 -14.99 -11.58
C TYR A 61 -0.40 -16.21 -11.93
N HIS A 62 -1.72 -16.11 -11.75
CA HIS A 62 -2.60 -17.25 -12.04
C HIS A 62 -2.72 -17.53 -13.54
N ASP A 63 -2.65 -16.51 -14.38
CA ASP A 63 -2.66 -16.67 -15.83
C ASP A 63 -1.35 -17.27 -16.37
N SER A 64 -0.19 -16.88 -15.83
CA SER A 64 1.11 -17.43 -16.22
C SER A 64 1.25 -18.90 -15.81
N ILE A 65 0.83 -19.23 -14.60
CA ILE A 65 0.82 -20.62 -14.12
C ILE A 65 -0.16 -21.46 -14.94
N ALA A 66 -1.37 -20.96 -15.24
CA ALA A 66 -2.33 -21.68 -16.07
C ALA A 66 -1.79 -21.93 -17.48
N ALA A 67 -1.11 -20.93 -18.07
CA ALA A 67 -0.45 -21.09 -19.36
C ALA A 67 0.64 -22.16 -19.36
N GLN A 68 1.46 -22.21 -18.31
CA GLN A 68 2.52 -23.23 -18.19
C GLN A 68 1.95 -24.63 -17.94
N VAL A 69 0.98 -24.78 -17.05
CA VAL A 69 0.44 -26.10 -16.66
C VAL A 69 -0.48 -26.68 -17.74
N SER A 70 -1.32 -25.86 -18.35
CA SER A 70 -2.36 -26.32 -19.28
C SER A 70 -2.04 -26.03 -20.75
N GLY A 71 -0.90 -25.40 -21.06
CA GLY A 71 -0.53 -24.97 -22.42
C GLY A 71 -1.47 -23.90 -23.01
N ARG A 72 -2.40 -23.36 -22.21
CA ARG A 72 -3.45 -22.42 -22.63
C ARG A 72 -3.56 -21.31 -21.62
N LYS A 73 -3.79 -20.08 -22.10
CA LYS A 73 -4.04 -18.94 -21.19
C LYS A 73 -5.24 -19.21 -20.29
N GLY A 74 -5.19 -18.63 -19.10
CA GLY A 74 -6.20 -18.82 -18.08
C GLY A 74 -7.61 -18.48 -18.56
N ARG A 75 -8.60 -19.21 -18.00
CA ARG A 75 -10.02 -19.12 -18.40
C ARG A 75 -10.64 -17.77 -17.99
N ARG A 76 -11.93 -17.63 -18.27
CA ARG A 76 -12.74 -16.40 -18.04
C ARG A 76 -12.49 -15.73 -16.68
N TYR A 77 -12.26 -16.52 -15.62
CA TYR A 77 -12.05 -16.01 -14.27
C TYR A 77 -10.65 -15.44 -14.03
N THR A 78 -9.58 -16.14 -14.42
CA THR A 78 -8.21 -15.66 -14.17
C THR A 78 -7.89 -14.46 -15.06
N SER A 79 -8.39 -14.48 -16.30
CA SER A 79 -8.26 -13.36 -17.24
C SER A 79 -9.06 -12.12 -16.83
N SER A 80 -10.27 -12.27 -16.27
CA SER A 80 -11.04 -11.15 -15.73
C SER A 80 -10.38 -10.56 -14.48
N PHE A 81 -9.85 -11.42 -13.61
CA PHE A 81 -9.10 -11.02 -12.43
C PHE A 81 -7.82 -10.25 -12.81
N ALA A 82 -7.04 -10.76 -13.77
CA ALA A 82 -5.84 -10.10 -14.26
C ALA A 82 -6.14 -8.71 -14.83
N LYS A 83 -7.21 -8.59 -15.63
CA LYS A 83 -7.68 -7.30 -16.17
C LYS A 83 -8.12 -6.34 -15.06
N ALA A 84 -8.91 -6.81 -14.10
CA ALA A 84 -9.36 -6.00 -12.98
C ALA A 84 -8.18 -5.52 -12.11
N SER A 85 -7.20 -6.39 -11.87
CA SER A 85 -6.00 -6.04 -11.11
C SER A 85 -5.12 -5.03 -11.83
N ALA A 86 -4.92 -5.19 -13.15
CA ALA A 86 -4.21 -4.23 -13.98
C ALA A 86 -4.90 -2.85 -13.97
N ARG A 87 -6.24 -2.82 -14.03
CA ARG A 87 -7.02 -1.59 -13.91
C ARG A 87 -6.79 -0.91 -12.56
N ARG A 88 -6.88 -1.65 -11.45
CA ARG A 88 -6.61 -1.10 -10.10
C ARG A 88 -5.19 -0.54 -9.98
N GLN A 89 -4.19 -1.23 -10.54
CA GLN A 89 -2.82 -0.70 -10.57
C GLN A 89 -2.72 0.61 -11.37
N ALA A 90 -3.36 0.68 -12.54
CA ALA A 90 -3.35 1.88 -13.37
C ALA A 90 -4.00 3.07 -12.64
N GLU A 91 -5.14 2.83 -11.96
CA GLU A 91 -5.82 3.83 -11.12
C GLU A 91 -4.93 4.28 -9.95
N ARG A 92 -4.28 3.34 -9.24
CA ARG A 92 -3.30 3.64 -8.18
C ARG A 92 -2.09 4.43 -8.70
N ARG A 93 -1.59 4.15 -9.90
CA ARG A 93 -0.50 4.92 -10.52
C ARG A 93 -0.95 6.35 -10.84
N LYS A 94 -2.15 6.53 -11.38
CA LYS A 94 -2.74 7.86 -11.66
C LYS A 94 -2.92 8.68 -10.38
N SER A 95 -3.45 8.08 -9.31
CA SER A 95 -3.62 8.79 -8.03
C SER A 95 -2.28 9.19 -7.41
N ARG A 96 -1.26 8.32 -7.45
CA ARG A 96 0.10 8.65 -7.01
C ARG A 96 0.71 9.80 -7.82
N GLY A 97 0.47 9.85 -9.13
CA GLY A 97 0.90 10.98 -9.98
C GLY A 97 0.29 12.31 -9.54
N LYS A 98 -1.01 12.34 -9.25
CA LYS A 98 -1.69 13.55 -8.73
C LYS A 98 -1.11 13.98 -7.38
N ILE A 99 -0.91 13.04 -6.46
CA ILE A 99 -0.32 13.33 -5.15
C ILE A 99 1.09 13.90 -5.30
N LYS A 100 1.93 13.36 -6.20
CA LYS A 100 3.28 13.90 -6.45
C LYS A 100 3.28 15.36 -6.90
N HIS A 101 2.30 15.79 -7.69
CA HIS A 101 2.17 17.20 -8.09
C HIS A 101 1.61 18.09 -6.96
N LEU A 102 0.77 17.55 -6.09
CA LEU A 102 0.17 18.28 -4.97
C LEU A 102 1.10 18.40 -3.75
N LEU A 103 1.95 17.40 -3.49
CA LEU A 103 2.92 17.38 -2.39
C LEU A 103 3.81 18.64 -2.33
N PRO A 104 4.47 19.09 -3.43
CA PRO A 104 5.30 20.29 -3.37
C PRO A 104 4.48 21.56 -3.10
N ILE A 105 3.22 21.63 -3.56
CA ILE A 105 2.31 22.75 -3.30
C ILE A 105 1.96 22.80 -1.81
N VAL A 106 1.58 21.67 -1.22
CA VAL A 106 1.24 21.56 0.21
C VAL A 106 2.45 21.83 1.10
N ILE A 107 3.64 21.33 0.74
CA ILE A 107 4.90 21.61 1.47
C ILE A 107 5.24 23.11 1.41
N LYS A 108 5.02 23.75 0.25
CA LYS A 108 5.28 25.20 0.09
C LYS A 108 4.29 26.05 0.90
N ALA A 109 3.01 25.66 0.94
CA ALA A 109 2.01 26.31 1.79
C ALA A 109 2.38 26.20 3.28
N ARG A 110 2.71 24.99 3.77
CA ARG A 110 3.17 24.77 5.16
C ARG A 110 4.41 25.59 5.54
N LYS A 111 5.39 25.73 4.63
CA LYS A 111 6.58 26.57 4.87
C LYS A 111 6.22 28.05 4.94
N ASN A 112 5.28 28.51 4.14
CA ASN A 112 4.80 29.90 4.20
C ASN A 112 4.07 30.17 5.52
N ASP A 113 3.24 29.25 6.00
CA ASP A 113 2.54 29.39 7.28
C ASP A 113 3.51 29.43 8.47
N LEU A 114 4.55 28.59 8.48
CA LEU A 114 5.62 28.66 9.48
C LEU A 114 6.41 29.98 9.42
N ASN A 115 6.68 30.49 8.22
CA ASN A 115 7.36 31.77 8.03
C ASN A 115 6.49 32.96 8.49
N VAL A 116 5.17 32.86 8.35
CA VAL A 116 4.23 33.86 8.89
C VAL A 116 4.23 33.79 10.41
N LEU A 117 4.14 32.59 11.00
CA LEU A 117 4.13 32.41 12.45
C LEU A 117 5.43 32.90 13.13
N THR A 118 6.58 32.64 12.50
CA THR A 118 7.89 33.13 12.98
C THR A 118 8.05 34.65 12.88
N ARG A 119 7.48 35.28 11.83
CA ARG A 119 7.41 36.75 11.74
C ARG A 119 6.53 37.37 12.81
N PHE A 120 5.46 36.70 13.24
CA PHE A 120 4.62 37.16 14.36
C PHE A 120 5.30 37.01 15.73
N THR A 121 6.19 36.02 15.90
CA THR A 121 6.94 35.86 17.15
C THR A 121 8.11 36.85 17.29
N ASP A 122 8.72 37.29 16.18
CA ASP A 122 9.80 38.29 16.19
C ASP A 122 9.32 39.72 16.51
N CYS A 123 8.05 40.04 16.25
CA CYS A 123 7.47 41.33 16.62
C CYS A 123 7.22 41.47 18.14
N ARG A 124 7.21 40.36 18.90
CA ARG A 124 6.95 40.36 20.36
C ARG A 124 8.22 40.43 21.22
N THR A 125 9.38 40.12 20.66
CA THR A 125 10.67 40.11 21.38
C THR A 125 11.45 41.43 21.26
N ARG A 126 10.99 42.39 20.46
CA ARG A 126 11.66 43.69 20.27
C ARG A 126 11.20 44.81 21.20
N SER A 127 10.34 44.52 22.20
CA SER A 127 9.82 45.53 23.14
C SER A 127 10.27 45.37 24.60
N GLN A 128 11.31 44.57 24.89
CA GLN A 128 11.83 44.42 26.25
C GLN A 128 13.33 44.75 26.30
N MET A 129 13.62 45.82 27.06
CA MET A 129 14.90 46.27 27.65
C MET A 129 15.82 47.15 26.77
N PRO A 130 16.50 48.18 27.34
CA PRO A 130 16.91 48.29 28.75
C PRO A 130 16.34 49.48 29.54
N PHE A 131 15.93 49.20 30.77
CA PHE A 131 15.97 50.19 31.86
C PHE A 131 17.39 50.17 32.46
N ASN A 132 17.97 51.37 32.62
CA ASN A 132 19.12 51.64 33.49
C ASN A 132 18.79 51.29 34.95
#